data_AF-A0A929PBN8-F1
#
_entry.id   AF-A0A929PBN8-F1
#
_cell.length_a   1.000
_cell.length_b   1.000
_cell.length_c   1.000
_cell.angle_alpha   90.00
_cell.angle_beta   90.00
_cell.angle_gamma   90.00
#
_symmetry.space_group_name_H-M   'P 1'
#
loop_
_entity.id
_entity.type
_entity.pdbx_description
1 polymer ?
#
loop_
_entity_poly.entity_id
_entity_poly.type
_entity_poly.pdbx_seq_one_letter_code
_entity_poly.pdbx_strand_id
1 'polypeptide(L)'
;MEWQMWFTLGSVVFMFVLLAKTSVGPEWICLGTLVTLLTAGIITPAEAVAGASNKGMLTVAILFIVAGAIQETGAIQMLTPFLSPKIKKTAAAQFRMMLPVSVLSAFLNNTPVVAIFIPAVTAWARKIKIPVSKLMIPLSYAAILGGTCTVIGTSTNLVVSGIVEKETGMKIGFFEIAKVGAPSAIVLLVVIIFLGRWLLPDRSSAIEQMGNPKEYTTEMIVDPKGVLAVKTIQQAGLTEENGINLIQIFRNGKVIPVIDYSITLKGDDRLVFGGEKGMVSELHRTKGLTPVLDRLFEIVTPRADRCFVEAVVSKSNRLIGRSIVGGHFRQIYDAVLVALSRGGNQIKGSLGSIVLQEGDTLLLETHPLFYLRNKDSNEFFLISQLEESAAPRYSMAIFAMIVLAGMVVSASLLGTGMFRAAAVAAAVLMITRCITVSQAYRSVDMQVLLVIIAAFGVGRAMEKTGAAGFIAQQMVGLGGGNPYFVLAMLYLTTSILTEMVTNNAAALILWPIAMSMAGQMDVSFVPFAFSIMMGASASFATPIGYQCNMMVYGPGGYRFSDFLKIGVPMNIIMWLVASTLIPRVWPF
;
A
#
# COMPACT_ATOMS: atom_id res chain seq x y z
N MET A 1 20.60 38.16 -0.70
CA MET A 1 20.11 36.94 -1.38
C MET A 1 20.97 35.71 -1.10
N GLU A 2 22.30 35.81 -0.98
CA GLU A 2 23.15 34.62 -0.76
C GLU A 2 22.82 33.80 0.49
N TRP A 3 22.60 34.42 1.67
CA TRP A 3 22.26 33.65 2.87
C TRP A 3 20.92 32.93 2.76
N GLN A 4 19.94 33.53 2.06
CA GLN A 4 18.61 32.94 1.85
C GLN A 4 18.72 31.69 0.96
N MET A 5 19.56 31.76 -0.08
CA MET A 5 19.85 30.62 -0.95
C MET A 5 20.45 29.44 -0.16
N TRP A 6 21.53 29.69 0.59
CA TRP A 6 22.18 28.64 1.38
C TRP A 6 21.29 28.10 2.50
N PHE A 7 20.50 28.96 3.13
CA PHE A 7 19.51 28.54 4.14
C PHE A 7 18.42 27.66 3.52
N THR A 8 17.89 28.02 2.34
CA THR A 8 16.90 27.20 1.63
C THR A 8 17.50 25.85 1.20
N LEU A 9 18.70 25.85 0.61
CA LEU A 9 19.39 24.59 0.25
C LEU A 9 19.65 23.71 1.48
N GLY A 10 20.16 24.30 2.56
CA GLY A 10 20.37 23.59 3.83
C GLY A 10 19.09 23.00 4.39
N SER A 11 17.98 23.75 4.33
CA SER A 11 16.66 23.29 4.78
C SER A 11 16.15 22.12 3.94
N VAL A 12 16.29 22.18 2.61
CA VAL A 12 15.88 21.09 1.70
C VAL A 12 16.75 19.85 1.87
N VAL A 13 18.07 20.01 2.03
CA VAL A 13 18.97 18.88 2.32
C VAL A 13 18.62 18.25 3.67
N PHE A 14 18.39 19.06 4.70
CA PHE A 14 17.99 18.58 6.02
C PHE A 14 16.64 17.85 5.97
N MET A 15 15.66 18.38 5.23
CA MET A 15 14.39 17.72 4.96
C MET A 15 14.57 16.33 4.35
N PHE A 16 15.41 16.19 3.32
CA PHE A 16 15.71 14.88 2.72
C PHE A 16 16.42 13.92 3.68
N VAL A 17 17.36 14.42 4.49
CA VAL A 17 18.01 13.61 5.52
C VAL A 17 17.01 13.11 6.56
N LEU A 18 16.06 13.94 7.00
CA LEU A 18 15.00 13.53 7.91
C LEU A 18 14.08 12.48 7.27
N LEU A 19 13.69 12.67 6.01
CA LEU A 19 12.85 11.70 5.28
C LEU A 19 13.54 10.34 5.14
N ALA A 20 14.85 10.33 4.94
CA ALA A 20 15.63 9.11 4.80
C ALA A 20 15.94 8.41 6.14
N LYS A 21 16.10 9.17 7.24
CA LYS A 21 16.55 8.63 8.54
C LYS A 21 15.47 8.47 9.60
N THR A 22 14.30 9.07 9.42
CA THR A 22 13.25 9.07 10.45
C THR A 22 11.99 8.34 9.97
N SER A 23 11.22 7.84 10.92
CA SER A 23 9.90 7.24 10.67
C SER A 23 8.76 8.27 10.67
N VAL A 24 9.07 9.56 10.88
CA VAL A 24 8.07 10.64 10.90
C VAL A 24 7.35 10.70 9.55
N GLY A 25 6.05 11.05 9.57
CA GLY A 25 5.26 11.20 8.34
C GLY A 25 5.89 12.23 7.38
N PRO A 26 6.02 11.94 6.07
CA PRO A 26 6.55 12.89 5.09
C PRO A 26 5.79 14.24 5.08
N GLU A 27 4.49 14.23 5.36
CA GLU A 27 3.67 15.41 5.53
C GLU A 27 4.20 16.35 6.62
N TRP A 28 4.62 15.81 7.76
CA TRP A 28 5.13 16.61 8.87
C TRP A 28 6.52 17.18 8.60
N ILE A 29 7.39 16.41 7.95
CA ILE A 29 8.74 16.86 7.60
C ILE A 29 8.69 17.96 6.53
N CYS A 30 7.88 17.77 5.48
CA CYS A 30 7.68 18.77 4.44
C CYS A 30 7.02 20.04 5.01
N LEU A 31 5.97 19.91 5.84
CA LEU A 31 5.34 21.06 6.50
C LEU A 31 6.29 21.77 7.46
N GLY A 32 7.08 21.03 8.24
CA GLY A 32 8.09 21.62 9.13
C GLY A 32 9.14 22.42 8.35
N THR A 33 9.55 21.92 7.19
CA THR A 33 10.46 22.63 6.28
C THR A 33 9.80 23.89 5.71
N LEU A 34 8.54 23.80 5.29
CA LEU A 34 7.76 24.95 4.84
C LEU A 34 7.64 26.03 5.93
N VAL A 35 7.31 25.63 7.16
CA VAL A 35 7.19 26.53 8.32
C VAL A 35 8.54 27.17 8.65
N THR A 36 9.64 26.43 8.56
CA THR A 36 11.00 26.96 8.76
C THR A 36 11.32 28.05 7.73
N LEU A 37 10.99 27.83 6.45
CA LEU A 37 11.19 28.82 5.39
C LEU A 37 10.26 30.04 5.52
N LEU A 38 9.03 29.83 5.96
CA LEU A 38 8.05 30.89 6.23
C LEU A 38 8.49 31.78 7.40
N THR A 39 8.90 31.17 8.51
CA THR A 39 9.36 31.89 9.72
C THR A 39 10.69 32.62 9.49
N ALA A 40 11.56 32.09 8.62
CA ALA A 40 12.76 32.78 8.16
C ALA A 40 12.47 33.98 7.21
N GLY A 41 11.21 34.22 6.84
CA GLY A 41 10.80 35.33 5.98
C GLY A 41 11.19 35.17 4.50
N ILE A 42 11.53 33.95 4.07
CA ILE A 42 11.93 33.68 2.68
C ILE A 42 10.69 33.68 1.76
N ILE A 43 9.63 33.03 2.21
CA ILE A 43 8.33 33.00 1.51
C ILE A 43 7.26 33.72 2.32
N THR A 44 6.29 34.30 1.63
CA THR A 44 5.12 34.92 2.25
C THR A 44 4.05 33.87 2.62
N PRO A 45 3.09 34.19 3.50
CA PRO A 45 1.97 33.28 3.81
C PRO A 45 1.18 32.88 2.56
N ALA A 46 0.96 33.80 1.62
CA ALA A 46 0.28 33.52 0.36
C ALA A 46 1.06 32.53 -0.52
N GLU A 47 2.40 32.67 -0.59
CA GLU A 47 3.27 31.73 -1.30
C GLU A 47 3.29 30.35 -0.64
N ALA A 48 3.25 30.29 0.69
CA ALA A 48 3.25 29.04 1.45
C ALA A 48 1.99 28.19 1.21
N VAL A 49 0.82 28.83 1.05
CA VAL A 49 -0.46 28.13 0.82
C VAL A 49 -0.86 28.05 -0.65
N ALA A 50 -0.06 28.56 -1.58
CA ALA A 50 -0.39 28.58 -3.01
C ALA A 50 -0.65 27.18 -3.60
N GLY A 51 0.01 26.16 -3.04
CA GLY A 51 -0.24 24.75 -3.41
C GLY A 51 -1.66 24.28 -3.11
N ALA A 52 -2.35 24.88 -2.12
CA ALA A 52 -3.72 24.55 -1.76
C ALA A 52 -4.74 24.92 -2.86
N SER A 53 -4.44 25.98 -3.62
CA SER A 53 -5.24 26.42 -4.77
C SER A 53 -4.84 25.79 -6.11
N ASN A 54 -3.90 24.83 -6.11
CA ASN A 54 -3.46 24.20 -7.35
C ASN A 54 -4.56 23.28 -7.92
N LYS A 55 -4.95 23.51 -9.18
CA LYS A 55 -5.97 22.73 -9.89
C LYS A 55 -5.64 21.24 -9.97
N GLY A 56 -4.38 20.88 -10.17
CA GLY A 56 -3.90 19.50 -10.17
C GLY A 56 -4.13 18.82 -8.82
N MET A 57 -3.73 19.47 -7.73
CA MET A 57 -3.95 18.99 -6.37
C MET A 57 -5.44 18.81 -6.04
N LEU A 58 -6.27 19.80 -6.35
CA LEU A 58 -7.72 19.69 -6.12
C LEU A 58 -8.36 18.57 -6.95
N THR A 59 -7.85 18.35 -8.16
CA THR A 59 -8.29 17.21 -8.99
C THR A 59 -7.91 15.87 -8.35
N VAL A 60 -6.72 15.76 -7.75
CA VAL A 60 -6.31 14.56 -6.98
C VAL A 60 -7.26 14.29 -5.82
N ALA A 61 -7.63 15.32 -5.05
CA ALA A 61 -8.57 15.18 -3.93
C ALA A 61 -9.93 14.64 -4.40
N ILE A 62 -10.46 15.14 -5.52
CA ILE A 62 -11.73 14.67 -6.08
C ILE A 62 -11.61 13.24 -6.62
N LEU A 63 -10.48 12.89 -7.25
CA LEU A 63 -10.25 11.55 -7.78
C LEU A 63 -10.12 10.49 -6.67
N PHE A 64 -9.65 10.86 -5.48
CA PHE A 64 -9.73 9.97 -4.32
C PHE A 64 -11.18 9.61 -3.97
N ILE A 65 -12.14 10.53 -4.13
CA ILE A 65 -13.57 10.24 -3.92
C ILE A 65 -14.08 9.26 -5.00
N VAL A 66 -13.74 9.52 -6.27
CA VAL A 66 -14.12 8.63 -7.38
C VAL A 66 -13.53 7.23 -7.18
N ALA A 67 -12.24 7.13 -6.86
CA ALA A 67 -11.56 5.86 -6.59
C ALA A 67 -12.19 5.13 -5.38
N GLY A 68 -12.52 5.85 -4.32
CA GLY A 68 -13.25 5.31 -3.17
C GLY A 68 -14.61 4.72 -3.57
N ALA A 69 -15.37 5.39 -4.43
CA ALA A 69 -16.67 4.89 -4.90
C ALA A 69 -16.53 3.61 -5.74
N ILE A 70 -15.52 3.53 -6.60
CA ILE A 70 -15.20 2.30 -7.35
C ILE A 70 -14.85 1.16 -6.40
N GLN A 71 -14.12 1.44 -5.32
CA GLN A 71 -13.75 0.45 -4.31
C GLN A 71 -14.97 -0.02 -3.49
N GLU A 72 -15.82 0.89 -3.03
CA GLU A 72 -17.00 0.56 -2.20
C GLU A 72 -18.09 -0.21 -2.96
N THR A 73 -18.20 0.02 -4.28
CA THR A 73 -19.18 -0.70 -5.12
C THR A 73 -18.77 -2.12 -5.48
N GLY A 74 -17.52 -2.52 -5.22
CA GLY A 74 -17.05 -3.86 -5.56
C GLY A 74 -16.62 -4.03 -7.03
N ALA A 75 -16.50 -2.94 -7.78
CA ALA A 75 -16.18 -2.98 -9.20
C ALA A 75 -14.83 -3.64 -9.50
N ILE A 76 -13.85 -3.48 -8.60
CA ILE A 76 -12.52 -4.07 -8.74
C ILE A 76 -12.58 -5.59 -8.52
N GLN A 77 -13.45 -6.07 -7.62
CA GLN A 77 -13.66 -7.49 -7.32
C GLN A 77 -14.29 -8.23 -8.52
N MET A 78 -15.01 -7.53 -9.41
CA MET A 78 -15.49 -8.11 -10.67
C MET A 78 -14.37 -8.49 -11.64
N LEU A 79 -13.14 -7.99 -11.44
CA LEU A 79 -11.97 -8.31 -12.27
C LEU A 79 -11.18 -9.52 -11.73
N THR A 80 -11.47 -9.98 -10.52
CA THR A 80 -10.84 -11.16 -9.91
C THR A 80 -11.06 -12.47 -10.68
N PRO A 81 -12.21 -12.73 -11.33
CA PRO A 81 -12.45 -13.93 -12.14
C PRO A 81 -11.49 -14.10 -13.34
N PHE A 82 -10.76 -13.06 -13.75
CA PHE A 82 -9.74 -13.18 -14.80
C PHE A 82 -8.55 -14.07 -14.36
N LEU A 83 -8.39 -14.30 -13.06
CA LEU A 83 -7.35 -15.16 -12.47
C LEU A 83 -7.74 -16.65 -12.57
N SER A 84 -7.44 -17.26 -13.72
CA SER A 84 -7.77 -18.67 -14.00
C SER A 84 -7.08 -19.64 -13.04
N PRO A 85 -7.79 -20.64 -12.49
CA PRO A 85 -7.20 -21.65 -11.61
C PRO A 85 -6.36 -22.70 -12.36
N LYS A 86 -6.35 -22.70 -13.69
CA LYS A 86 -5.65 -23.71 -14.51
C LYS A 86 -4.19 -23.33 -14.85
N ILE A 87 -3.69 -22.22 -14.34
CA ILE A 87 -2.33 -21.74 -14.63
C ILE A 87 -1.31 -22.47 -13.76
N LYS A 88 -0.27 -23.04 -14.40
CA LYS A 88 0.82 -23.76 -13.71
C LYS A 88 2.18 -23.06 -13.79
N LYS A 89 2.37 -22.14 -14.74
CA LYS A 89 3.65 -21.45 -14.96
C LYS A 89 3.63 -20.07 -14.31
N THR A 90 4.67 -19.72 -13.54
CA THR A 90 4.81 -18.40 -12.89
C THR A 90 4.74 -17.24 -13.87
N ALA A 91 5.44 -17.32 -15.01
CA ALA A 91 5.39 -16.25 -16.02
C ALA A 91 3.97 -16.01 -16.56
N ALA A 92 3.19 -17.08 -16.78
CA ALA A 92 1.80 -16.96 -17.20
C ALA A 92 0.92 -16.38 -16.10
N ALA A 93 1.18 -16.72 -14.84
CA ALA A 93 0.48 -16.16 -13.69
C ALA A 93 0.74 -14.66 -13.53
N GLN A 94 2.02 -14.25 -13.61
CA GLN A 94 2.44 -12.86 -13.59
C GLN A 94 1.78 -12.08 -14.72
N PHE A 95 1.88 -12.54 -15.98
CA PHE A 95 1.27 -11.86 -17.12
C PHE A 95 -0.25 -11.69 -16.94
N ARG A 96 -0.94 -12.75 -16.53
CA ARG A 96 -2.40 -12.74 -16.39
C ARG A 96 -2.90 -11.79 -15.31
N MET A 97 -2.08 -11.56 -14.28
CA MET A 97 -2.37 -10.61 -13.20
C MET A 97 -1.95 -9.19 -13.56
N MET A 98 -0.74 -9.00 -14.10
CA MET A 98 -0.21 -7.66 -14.36
C MET A 98 -1.00 -6.89 -15.41
N LEU A 99 -1.56 -7.57 -16.43
CA LEU A 99 -2.33 -6.91 -17.48
C LEU A 99 -3.57 -6.16 -16.93
N PRO A 100 -4.53 -6.80 -16.24
CA PRO A 100 -5.69 -6.10 -15.70
C PRO A 100 -5.29 -5.07 -14.64
N VAL A 101 -4.26 -5.34 -13.83
CA VAL A 101 -3.76 -4.38 -12.83
C VAL A 101 -3.22 -3.12 -13.50
N SER A 102 -2.37 -3.25 -14.52
CA SER A 102 -1.79 -2.09 -15.23
C SER A 102 -2.87 -1.27 -15.92
N VAL A 103 -3.85 -1.92 -16.55
CA VAL A 103 -4.97 -1.22 -17.19
C VAL A 103 -5.81 -0.48 -16.14
N LEU A 104 -6.11 -1.12 -15.02
CA LEU A 104 -6.91 -0.49 -13.97
C LEU A 104 -6.16 0.70 -13.32
N SER A 105 -4.87 0.54 -13.04
CA SER A 105 -4.01 1.60 -12.50
C SER A 105 -3.79 2.76 -13.47
N ALA A 106 -3.98 2.54 -14.78
CA ALA A 106 -3.99 3.63 -15.75
C ALA A 106 -5.21 4.56 -15.58
N PHE A 107 -6.24 4.15 -14.83
CA PHE A 107 -7.44 4.98 -14.64
C PHE A 107 -7.81 5.22 -13.17
N LEU A 108 -7.10 4.59 -12.24
CA LEU A 108 -7.29 4.71 -10.80
C LEU A 108 -5.93 4.90 -10.13
N ASN A 109 -5.92 5.57 -8.97
CA ASN A 109 -4.71 5.65 -8.17
C ASN A 109 -4.20 4.24 -7.80
N ASN A 110 -2.87 4.08 -7.81
CA ASN A 110 -2.21 2.79 -7.62
C ASN A 110 -2.54 2.12 -6.26
N THR A 111 -2.63 2.90 -5.17
CA THR A 111 -2.80 2.38 -3.80
C THR A 111 -4.09 1.55 -3.62
N PRO A 112 -5.30 2.05 -3.94
CA PRO A 112 -6.52 1.23 -3.88
C PRO A 112 -6.47 -0.04 -4.74
N VAL A 113 -5.86 0.05 -5.94
CA VAL A 113 -5.74 -1.09 -6.85
C VAL A 113 -4.91 -2.20 -6.19
N VAL A 114 -3.71 -1.87 -5.69
CA VAL A 114 -2.84 -2.85 -5.05
C VAL A 114 -3.48 -3.44 -3.80
N ALA A 115 -4.08 -2.61 -2.94
CA ALA A 115 -4.72 -3.05 -1.70
C ALA A 115 -5.82 -4.11 -1.93
N ILE A 116 -6.61 -3.99 -2.99
CA ILE A 116 -7.67 -4.94 -3.32
C ILE A 116 -7.11 -6.21 -3.98
N PHE A 117 -6.07 -6.07 -4.79
CA PHE A 117 -5.46 -7.22 -5.46
C PHE A 117 -4.61 -8.08 -4.53
N ILE A 118 -4.02 -7.54 -3.45
CA ILE A 118 -3.22 -8.33 -2.49
C ILE A 118 -3.98 -9.56 -1.96
N PRO A 119 -5.17 -9.45 -1.35
CA PRO A 119 -5.89 -10.62 -0.84
C PRO A 119 -6.31 -11.58 -1.96
N ALA A 120 -6.75 -11.04 -3.11
CA ALA A 120 -7.14 -11.82 -4.28
C ALA A 120 -5.98 -12.65 -4.86
N VAL A 121 -4.83 -12.01 -5.05
CA VAL A 121 -3.60 -12.64 -5.56
C VAL A 121 -3.07 -13.64 -4.55
N THR A 122 -3.15 -13.36 -3.25
CA THR A 122 -2.74 -14.30 -2.19
C THR A 122 -3.61 -15.56 -2.18
N ALA A 123 -4.94 -15.42 -2.30
CA ALA A 123 -5.84 -16.57 -2.43
C ALA A 123 -5.60 -17.36 -3.72
N TRP A 124 -5.38 -16.65 -4.83
CA TRP A 124 -5.12 -17.26 -6.13
C TRP A 124 -3.78 -18.02 -6.17
N ALA A 125 -2.71 -17.42 -5.67
CA ALA A 125 -1.37 -18.00 -5.55
C ALA A 125 -1.40 -19.37 -4.84
N ARG A 126 -2.12 -19.45 -3.72
CA ARG A 126 -2.36 -20.70 -2.97
C ARG A 126 -3.06 -21.76 -3.82
N LYS A 127 -4.10 -21.36 -4.56
CA LYS A 127 -4.86 -22.28 -5.42
C LYS A 127 -4.03 -22.86 -6.57
N ILE A 128 -3.15 -22.04 -7.16
CA ILE A 128 -2.26 -22.46 -8.26
C ILE A 128 -0.91 -23.01 -7.78
N LYS A 129 -0.67 -23.04 -6.46
CA LYS A 129 0.58 -23.49 -5.81
C LYS A 129 1.83 -22.75 -6.32
N ILE A 130 1.71 -21.43 -6.51
CA ILE A 130 2.84 -20.56 -6.86
C ILE A 130 3.17 -19.68 -5.65
N PRO A 131 4.44 -19.56 -5.25
CA PRO A 131 4.83 -18.70 -4.13
C PRO A 131 4.33 -17.26 -4.31
N VAL A 132 3.71 -16.72 -3.26
CA VAL A 132 3.14 -15.35 -3.26
C VAL A 132 4.24 -14.30 -3.54
N SER A 133 5.48 -14.54 -3.09
CA SER A 133 6.66 -13.71 -3.37
C SER A 133 7.05 -13.61 -4.85
N LYS A 134 6.49 -14.47 -5.73
CA LYS A 134 6.71 -14.33 -7.19
C LYS A 134 5.66 -13.47 -7.87
N LEU A 135 4.60 -13.07 -7.15
CA LEU A 135 3.49 -12.27 -7.69
C LEU A 135 3.40 -10.88 -7.05
N MET A 136 3.85 -10.71 -5.81
CA MET A 136 3.63 -9.47 -5.06
C MET A 136 4.42 -8.25 -5.58
N ILE A 137 5.72 -8.37 -5.91
CA ILE A 137 6.47 -7.28 -6.57
C ILE A 137 5.90 -7.00 -7.97
N PRO A 138 5.63 -8.02 -8.82
CA PRO A 138 4.96 -7.80 -10.10
C PRO A 138 3.60 -7.12 -10.01
N LEU A 139 2.83 -7.39 -8.96
CA LEU A 139 1.57 -6.70 -8.71
C LEU A 139 1.79 -5.20 -8.49
N SER A 140 2.72 -4.83 -7.60
CA SER A 140 3.04 -3.43 -7.33
C SER A 140 3.58 -2.72 -8.57
N TYR A 141 4.51 -3.35 -9.30
CA TYR A 141 5.15 -2.73 -10.46
C TYR A 141 4.18 -2.58 -11.63
N ALA A 142 3.26 -3.53 -11.83
CA ALA A 142 2.18 -3.38 -12.80
C ALA A 142 1.29 -2.17 -12.47
N ALA A 143 0.96 -1.95 -11.20
CA ALA A 143 0.20 -0.79 -10.79
C ALA A 143 0.98 0.51 -11.07
N ILE A 144 2.26 0.56 -10.68
CA ILE A 144 3.15 1.71 -10.93
C ILE A 144 3.22 2.03 -12.43
N LEU A 145 3.55 1.03 -13.26
CA LEU A 145 3.69 1.18 -14.71
C LEU A 145 2.38 1.60 -15.37
N GLY A 146 1.25 1.00 -14.96
CA GLY A 146 -0.08 1.43 -15.37
C GLY A 146 -0.34 2.90 -15.08
N GLY A 147 0.00 3.35 -13.87
CA GLY A 147 -0.14 4.74 -13.43
C GLY A 147 0.67 5.73 -14.27
N THR A 148 1.77 5.31 -14.90
CA THR A 148 2.56 6.14 -15.81
C THR A 148 1.94 6.34 -17.20
N CYS A 149 0.87 5.62 -17.55
CA CYS A 149 0.29 5.68 -18.89
C CYS A 149 -0.69 6.83 -19.09
N THR A 150 -1.24 7.42 -18.02
CA THR A 150 -2.22 8.51 -18.14
C THR A 150 -1.94 9.61 -17.14
N VAL A 151 -2.52 10.79 -17.39
CA VAL A 151 -2.42 11.91 -16.44
C VAL A 151 -3.03 11.54 -15.08
N ILE A 152 -4.09 10.73 -15.04
CA ILE A 152 -4.83 10.43 -13.80
C ILE A 152 -4.29 9.24 -13.02
N GLY A 153 -3.47 8.40 -13.65
CA GLY A 153 -2.99 7.15 -13.04
C GLY A 153 -2.15 7.38 -11.78
N THR A 154 -1.54 8.56 -11.63
CA THR A 154 -0.85 8.95 -10.40
C THR A 154 -1.05 10.42 -10.07
N SER A 155 -1.13 10.70 -8.77
CA SER A 155 -1.24 12.07 -8.24
C SER A 155 -0.12 12.99 -8.71
N THR A 156 1.09 12.45 -8.93
CA THR A 156 2.24 13.21 -9.42
C THR A 156 2.02 13.79 -10.81
N ASN A 157 1.43 13.00 -11.72
CA ASN A 157 1.14 13.42 -13.08
C ASN A 157 0.10 14.54 -13.10
N LEU A 158 -0.93 14.47 -12.26
CA LEU A 158 -1.94 15.53 -12.15
C LEU A 158 -1.37 16.84 -11.61
N VAL A 159 -0.53 16.75 -10.58
CA VAL A 159 0.11 17.92 -9.99
C VAL A 159 1.00 18.58 -11.02
N VAL A 160 1.92 17.84 -11.66
CA VAL A 160 2.83 18.37 -12.67
C VAL A 160 2.05 18.94 -13.87
N SER A 161 1.01 18.25 -14.34
CA SER A 161 0.13 18.75 -15.40
C SER A 161 -0.55 20.08 -15.04
N GLY A 162 -1.00 20.22 -13.80
CA GLY A 162 -1.56 21.48 -13.29
C GLY A 162 -0.56 22.62 -13.25
N ILE A 163 0.74 22.33 -13.06
CA ILE A 163 1.79 23.36 -13.09
C ILE A 163 2.15 23.71 -14.54
N VAL A 164 2.27 22.73 -15.43
CA VAL A 164 2.48 22.98 -16.88
C VAL A 164 1.37 23.88 -17.42
N GLU A 165 0.11 23.61 -17.10
CA GLU A 165 -1.02 24.44 -17.53
C GLU A 165 -0.92 25.88 -16.99
N LYS A 166 -0.47 26.05 -15.74
CA LYS A 166 -0.33 27.37 -15.12
C LYS A 166 0.83 28.18 -15.72
N GLU A 167 2.00 27.57 -15.88
CA GLU A 167 3.23 28.28 -16.26
C GLU A 167 3.38 28.44 -17.77
N THR A 168 2.87 27.50 -18.57
CA THR A 168 3.04 27.50 -20.04
C THR A 168 1.74 27.73 -20.80
N GLY A 169 0.58 27.66 -20.13
CA GLY A 169 -0.73 27.65 -20.79
C GLY A 169 -1.05 26.35 -21.54
N MET A 170 -0.09 25.43 -21.66
CA MET A 170 -0.27 24.15 -22.34
C MET A 170 -1.11 23.19 -21.49
N LYS A 171 -2.18 22.66 -22.08
CA LYS A 171 -2.96 21.58 -21.46
C LYS A 171 -2.39 20.23 -21.89
N ILE A 172 -1.85 19.47 -20.94
CA ILE A 172 -1.44 18.09 -21.19
C ILE A 172 -2.70 17.25 -21.47
N GLY A 173 -2.77 16.66 -22.66
CA GLY A 173 -3.86 15.75 -23.03
C GLY A 173 -3.90 14.52 -22.13
N PHE A 174 -5.08 13.93 -21.97
CA PHE A 174 -5.29 12.81 -21.05
C PHE A 174 -4.34 11.61 -21.30
N PHE A 175 -4.16 11.26 -22.58
CA PHE A 175 -3.27 10.18 -23.05
C PHE A 175 -1.92 10.69 -23.57
N GLU A 176 -1.57 11.95 -23.33
CA GLU A 176 -0.32 12.51 -23.86
C GLU A 176 0.90 11.78 -23.29
N ILE A 177 0.88 11.48 -21.98
CA ILE A 177 1.93 10.68 -21.33
C ILE A 177 2.00 9.26 -21.92
N ALA A 178 0.89 8.69 -22.41
CA ALA A 178 0.82 7.33 -22.93
C ALA A 178 1.80 7.09 -24.09
N LYS A 179 2.15 8.14 -24.85
CA LYS A 179 3.12 8.08 -25.96
C LYS A 179 4.49 7.57 -25.51
N VAL A 180 4.87 7.80 -24.24
CA VAL A 180 6.09 7.26 -23.62
C VAL A 180 5.76 6.23 -22.54
N GLY A 181 4.70 6.46 -21.76
CA GLY A 181 4.25 5.58 -20.68
C GLY A 181 3.89 4.18 -21.15
N ALA A 182 3.09 4.04 -22.21
CA ALA A 182 2.66 2.72 -22.68
C ALA A 182 3.81 1.88 -23.26
N PRO A 183 4.69 2.42 -24.14
CA PRO A 183 5.89 1.68 -24.56
C PRO A 183 6.78 1.28 -23.39
N SER A 184 7.00 2.19 -22.43
CA SER A 184 7.82 1.93 -21.24
C SER A 184 7.21 0.83 -20.38
N ALA A 185 5.90 0.89 -20.12
CA ALA A 185 5.15 -0.13 -19.40
C ALA A 185 5.27 -1.50 -20.08
N ILE A 186 5.09 -1.58 -21.41
CA ILE A 186 5.21 -2.84 -22.15
C ILE A 186 6.62 -3.43 -21.98
N VAL A 187 7.67 -2.63 -22.17
CA VAL A 187 9.06 -3.07 -22.01
C VAL A 187 9.29 -3.58 -20.58
N LEU A 188 8.91 -2.80 -19.57
CA LEU A 188 9.17 -3.15 -18.18
C LEU A 188 8.34 -4.34 -17.69
N LEU A 189 7.10 -4.50 -18.16
CA LEU A 189 6.28 -5.69 -17.90
C LEU A 189 6.90 -6.97 -18.49
N VAL A 190 7.55 -6.88 -19.66
CA VAL A 190 8.29 -8.01 -20.23
C VAL A 190 9.56 -8.28 -19.42
N VAL A 191 10.31 -7.22 -19.08
CA VAL A 191 11.54 -7.32 -18.30
C VAL A 191 11.30 -7.97 -16.94
N ILE A 192 10.25 -7.59 -16.21
CA ILE A 192 9.98 -8.20 -14.90
C ILE A 192 9.61 -9.68 -15.00
N ILE A 193 8.90 -10.11 -16.04
CA ILE A 193 8.63 -11.54 -16.28
C ILE A 193 9.94 -12.29 -16.55
N PHE A 194 10.86 -11.66 -17.30
CA PHE A 194 12.12 -12.28 -17.71
C PHE A 194 13.22 -12.23 -16.65
N LEU A 195 13.34 -11.16 -15.88
CA LEU A 195 14.28 -11.04 -14.77
C LEU A 195 13.73 -11.69 -13.50
N GLY A 196 12.40 -11.70 -13.34
CA GLY A 196 11.74 -12.23 -12.16
C GLY A 196 11.95 -13.73 -11.96
N ARG A 197 12.22 -14.50 -13.01
CA ARG A 197 12.63 -15.91 -12.88
C ARG A 197 13.94 -16.12 -12.11
N TRP A 198 14.81 -15.11 -12.05
CA TRP A 198 16.13 -15.20 -11.43
C TRP A 198 16.26 -14.32 -10.18
N LEU A 199 15.63 -13.15 -10.20
CA LEU A 199 15.79 -12.13 -9.16
C LEU A 199 14.67 -12.16 -8.10
N LEU A 200 13.47 -12.66 -8.42
CA LEU A 200 12.40 -12.75 -7.41
C LEU A 200 12.65 -13.93 -6.47
N PRO A 201 12.60 -13.71 -5.15
CA PRO A 201 12.84 -14.77 -4.19
C PRO A 201 11.70 -15.80 -4.24
N ASP A 202 12.06 -17.05 -3.98
CA ASP A 202 11.10 -18.13 -3.75
C ASP A 202 10.83 -18.23 -2.25
N ARG A 203 9.78 -17.53 -1.78
CA ARG A 203 9.38 -17.51 -0.37
C ARG A 203 7.88 -17.76 -0.28
N SER A 204 7.53 -18.70 0.59
CA SER A 204 6.17 -18.89 1.05
C SER A 204 5.76 -17.70 1.92
N SER A 205 4.50 -17.26 1.79
CA SER A 205 3.96 -16.22 2.67
C SER A 205 3.97 -16.71 4.12
N ALA A 206 3.88 -15.77 5.08
CA ALA A 206 3.77 -16.07 6.50
C ALA A 206 2.73 -17.19 6.77
N ILE A 207 1.58 -17.12 6.10
CA ILE A 207 0.48 -18.10 6.19
C ILE A 207 0.87 -19.48 5.62
N GLU A 208 1.60 -19.54 4.50
CA GLU A 208 2.06 -20.83 3.94
C GLU A 208 3.11 -21.50 4.83
N GLN A 209 3.97 -20.71 5.49
CA GLN A 209 4.90 -21.22 6.50
C GLN A 209 4.19 -21.64 7.78
N MET A 210 3.11 -20.94 8.14
CA MET A 210 2.30 -21.23 9.33
C MET A 210 1.33 -22.40 9.12
N GLY A 211 1.05 -22.86 7.89
CA GLY A 211 0.13 -23.97 7.63
C GLY A 211 -1.36 -23.59 7.76
N ASN A 212 -2.26 -24.57 7.58
CA ASN A 212 -3.70 -24.35 7.70
C ASN A 212 -4.07 -24.12 9.18
N PRO A 213 -4.74 -23.01 9.58
CA PRO A 213 -5.09 -22.77 10.99
C PRO A 213 -5.91 -23.91 11.62
N LYS A 214 -6.69 -24.63 10.79
CA LYS A 214 -7.45 -25.83 11.19
C LYS A 214 -6.57 -27.02 11.62
N GLU A 215 -5.28 -27.02 11.31
CA GLU A 215 -4.33 -28.08 11.73
C GLU A 215 -3.70 -27.83 13.11
N TYR A 216 -3.94 -26.65 13.71
CA TYR A 216 -3.34 -26.24 15.00
C TYR A 216 -4.36 -26.09 16.12
N THR A 217 -5.64 -26.37 15.84
CA THR A 217 -6.67 -26.39 16.86
C THR A 217 -7.26 -27.79 17.00
N THR A 218 -7.37 -28.25 18.24
CA THR A 218 -8.01 -29.51 18.59
C THR A 218 -9.22 -29.22 19.44
N GLU A 219 -10.32 -29.88 19.13
CA GLU A 219 -11.57 -29.71 19.86
C GLU A 219 -11.87 -30.96 20.68
N MET A 220 -12.18 -30.74 21.95
CA MET A 220 -12.64 -31.79 22.85
C MET A 220 -13.96 -31.38 23.47
N ILE A 221 -14.82 -32.34 23.77
CA ILE A 221 -16.02 -32.13 24.56
C ILE A 221 -15.74 -32.59 25.99
N VAL A 222 -16.20 -31.82 26.97
CA VAL A 222 -16.21 -32.24 28.37
C VAL A 222 -17.31 -33.28 28.54
N ASP A 223 -16.93 -34.51 28.88
CA ASP A 223 -17.86 -35.59 29.16
C ASP A 223 -18.82 -35.15 30.30
N PRO A 224 -20.15 -35.14 30.08
CA PRO A 224 -21.13 -34.79 31.11
C PRO A 224 -21.05 -35.65 32.37
N LYS A 225 -20.57 -36.89 32.24
CA LYS A 225 -20.34 -37.82 33.37
C LYS A 225 -18.88 -37.83 33.83
N GLY A 226 -18.04 -37.02 33.20
CA GLY A 226 -16.61 -36.93 33.44
C GLY A 226 -16.25 -36.10 34.66
N VAL A 227 -15.07 -36.39 35.23
CA VAL A 227 -14.52 -35.73 36.43
C VAL A 227 -14.21 -34.24 36.22
N LEU A 228 -14.25 -33.77 34.97
CA LEU A 228 -13.95 -32.39 34.58
C LEU A 228 -15.19 -31.47 34.61
N ALA A 229 -16.42 -32.01 34.54
CA ALA A 229 -17.67 -31.26 34.40
C ALA A 229 -18.06 -30.37 35.61
N VAL A 230 -17.21 -30.31 36.63
CA VAL A 230 -17.38 -29.50 37.86
C VAL A 230 -16.07 -28.85 38.33
N LYS A 231 -14.98 -28.98 37.56
CA LYS A 231 -13.67 -28.40 37.92
C LYS A 231 -13.46 -27.06 37.24
N THR A 232 -12.70 -26.19 37.87
CA THR A 232 -12.19 -24.99 37.18
C THR A 232 -11.13 -25.36 36.13
N ILE A 233 -10.89 -24.49 35.15
CA ILE A 233 -9.83 -24.72 34.14
C ILE A 233 -8.47 -24.98 34.82
N GLN A 234 -8.18 -24.25 35.90
CA GLN A 234 -6.97 -24.45 36.71
C GLN A 234 -6.95 -25.81 37.41
N GLN A 235 -8.05 -26.22 38.05
CA GLN A 235 -8.17 -27.55 38.70
C GLN A 235 -8.19 -28.70 37.72
N ALA A 236 -8.62 -28.44 36.47
CA ALA A 236 -8.60 -29.38 35.37
C ALA A 236 -7.19 -29.52 34.75
N GLY A 237 -6.24 -28.66 35.13
CA GLY A 237 -4.89 -28.66 34.59
C GLY A 237 -4.82 -28.27 33.11
N LEU A 238 -5.84 -27.57 32.60
CA LEU A 238 -5.93 -27.15 31.19
C LEU A 238 -5.35 -25.73 31.01
N THR A 239 -4.17 -25.49 31.60
CA THR A 239 -3.49 -24.19 31.62
C THR A 239 -2.18 -24.25 30.83
N GLU A 240 -1.69 -23.07 30.45
CA GLU A 240 -0.42 -22.94 29.71
C GLU A 240 0.78 -23.52 30.50
N GLU A 241 0.72 -23.52 31.84
CA GLU A 241 1.75 -24.13 32.71
C GLU A 241 1.94 -25.63 32.46
N ASN A 242 0.87 -26.32 32.04
CA ASN A 242 0.92 -27.74 31.69
C ASN A 242 1.13 -27.96 30.19
N GLY A 243 1.55 -26.93 29.45
CA GLY A 243 1.67 -26.95 27.99
C GLY A 243 0.33 -27.00 27.26
N ILE A 244 -0.80 -26.78 27.96
CA ILE A 244 -2.15 -26.85 27.38
C ILE A 244 -2.72 -25.45 27.18
N ASN A 245 -2.67 -24.95 25.94
CA ASN A 245 -3.26 -23.65 25.62
C ASN A 245 -4.74 -23.80 25.26
N LEU A 246 -5.62 -23.69 26.26
CA LEU A 246 -7.07 -23.61 26.07
C LEU A 246 -7.46 -22.21 25.58
N ILE A 247 -7.96 -22.12 24.35
CA ILE A 247 -8.30 -20.85 23.69
C ILE A 247 -9.69 -20.36 24.10
N GLN A 248 -10.69 -21.24 24.01
CA GLN A 248 -12.09 -20.89 24.16
C GLN A 248 -12.98 -22.09 24.52
N ILE A 249 -14.13 -21.78 25.11
CA ILE A 249 -15.18 -22.72 25.50
C ILE A 249 -16.46 -22.35 24.75
N PHE A 250 -17.06 -23.30 24.05
CA PHE A 250 -18.40 -23.18 23.49
C PHE A 250 -19.41 -23.80 24.45
N ARG A 251 -20.35 -22.98 24.94
CA ARG A 251 -21.40 -23.39 25.87
C ARG A 251 -22.72 -22.78 25.45
N ASN A 252 -23.74 -23.63 25.22
CA ASN A 252 -25.10 -23.19 24.85
C ASN A 252 -25.12 -22.20 23.66
N GLY A 253 -24.29 -22.42 22.65
CA GLY A 253 -24.19 -21.55 21.47
C GLY A 253 -23.45 -20.21 21.70
N LYS A 254 -22.87 -19.98 22.89
CA LYS A 254 -22.04 -18.80 23.18
C LYS A 254 -20.56 -19.18 23.25
N VAL A 255 -19.72 -18.31 22.71
CA VAL A 255 -18.26 -18.43 22.81
C VAL A 255 -17.78 -17.70 24.06
N ILE A 256 -17.16 -18.45 24.97
CA ILE A 256 -16.56 -17.92 26.19
C ILE A 256 -15.04 -17.94 25.98
N PRO A 257 -14.39 -16.79 25.77
CA PRO A 257 -12.94 -16.75 25.67
C PRO A 257 -12.32 -17.09 27.03
N VAL A 258 -11.31 -17.95 27.03
CA VAL A 258 -10.57 -18.26 28.27
C VAL A 258 -9.58 -17.14 28.52
N ILE A 259 -9.98 -16.24 29.41
CA ILE A 259 -9.20 -15.11 29.95
C ILE A 259 -9.00 -15.24 31.46
N ASP A 260 -9.73 -16.14 32.09
CA ASP A 260 -9.70 -16.45 33.52
C ASP A 260 -9.73 -17.97 33.69
N TYR A 261 -8.75 -18.51 34.41
CA TYR A 261 -8.65 -19.95 34.67
C TYR A 261 -9.53 -20.42 35.85
N SER A 262 -10.21 -19.50 36.53
CA SER A 262 -11.19 -19.79 37.59
C SER A 262 -12.54 -20.32 37.05
N ILE A 263 -12.78 -20.20 35.75
CA ILE A 263 -14.03 -20.62 35.11
C ILE A 263 -14.27 -22.12 35.33
N THR A 264 -15.43 -22.47 35.88
CA THR A 264 -15.87 -23.87 36.03
C THR A 264 -16.35 -24.45 34.71
N LEU A 265 -15.78 -25.57 34.32
CA LEU A 265 -16.21 -26.39 33.18
C LEU A 265 -17.54 -27.07 33.50
N LYS A 266 -18.37 -27.27 32.49
CA LYS A 266 -19.65 -27.99 32.56
C LYS A 266 -19.67 -29.13 31.55
N GLY A 267 -20.52 -30.12 31.79
CA GLY A 267 -20.81 -31.15 30.80
C GLY A 267 -21.27 -30.54 29.48
N ASP A 268 -20.86 -31.14 28.35
CA ASP A 268 -21.11 -30.69 26.98
C ASP A 268 -20.41 -29.37 26.57
N ASP A 269 -19.53 -28.83 27.42
CA ASP A 269 -18.65 -27.74 27.01
C ASP A 269 -17.72 -28.24 25.89
N ARG A 270 -17.71 -27.54 24.75
CA ARG A 270 -16.76 -27.81 23.67
C ARG A 270 -15.56 -26.88 23.82
N LEU A 271 -14.42 -27.47 24.14
CA LEU A 271 -13.15 -26.82 24.42
C LEU A 271 -12.30 -26.80 23.15
N VAL A 272 -11.74 -25.64 22.81
CA VAL A 272 -10.80 -25.50 21.69
C VAL A 272 -9.42 -25.21 22.22
N PHE A 273 -8.48 -26.09 21.93
CA PHE A 273 -7.08 -26.00 22.33
C PHE A 273 -6.23 -25.58 21.12
N GLY A 274 -5.21 -24.74 21.34
CA GLY A 274 -4.20 -24.38 20.34
C GLY A 274 -2.87 -25.07 20.62
N GLY A 275 -2.20 -25.61 19.60
CA GLY A 275 -0.86 -26.18 19.77
C GLY A 275 -0.38 -27.07 18.63
N GLU A 276 0.87 -27.56 18.73
CA GLU A 276 1.47 -28.49 17.78
C GLU A 276 0.82 -29.89 17.86
N LYS A 277 0.93 -30.68 16.77
CA LYS A 277 0.34 -32.03 16.62
C LYS A 277 0.64 -33.00 17.77
N GLY A 278 1.70 -32.79 18.55
CA GLY A 278 2.04 -33.60 19.73
C GLY A 278 1.06 -33.47 20.90
N MET A 279 0.40 -32.32 21.08
CA MET A 279 -0.54 -32.07 22.17
C MET A 279 -1.84 -32.88 22.07
N VAL A 280 -2.22 -33.28 20.85
CA VAL A 280 -3.43 -34.06 20.62
C VAL A 280 -3.38 -35.36 21.41
N SER A 281 -2.22 -36.03 21.43
CA SER A 281 -2.02 -37.28 22.17
C SER A 281 -2.14 -37.13 23.68
N GLU A 282 -1.76 -35.96 24.22
CA GLU A 282 -1.84 -35.65 25.65
C GLU A 282 -3.27 -35.30 26.08
N LEU A 283 -4.00 -34.55 25.25
CA LEU A 283 -5.42 -34.29 25.44
C LEU A 283 -6.25 -35.59 25.41
N HIS A 284 -5.92 -36.55 24.54
CA HIS A 284 -6.58 -37.87 24.49
C HIS A 284 -6.36 -38.71 25.76
N ARG A 285 -5.29 -38.45 26.52
CA ARG A 285 -4.99 -39.14 27.79
C ARG A 285 -5.70 -38.51 28.99
N THR A 286 -6.25 -37.31 28.81
CA THR A 286 -6.93 -36.58 29.89
C THR A 286 -8.32 -37.18 30.13
N LYS A 287 -8.50 -37.85 31.27
CA LYS A 287 -9.78 -38.47 31.64
C LYS A 287 -10.88 -37.41 31.76
N GLY A 288 -11.98 -37.60 31.03
CA GLY A 288 -13.14 -36.69 31.01
C GLY A 288 -13.18 -35.72 29.83
N LEU A 289 -12.21 -35.78 28.91
CA LEU A 289 -12.29 -35.16 27.59
C LEU A 289 -12.54 -36.22 26.53
N THR A 290 -13.53 -35.99 25.67
CA THR A 290 -13.82 -36.84 24.52
C THR A 290 -13.49 -36.10 23.22
N PRO A 291 -12.72 -36.71 22.30
CA PRO A 291 -12.49 -36.11 21.00
C PRO A 291 -13.79 -36.04 20.23
N VAL A 292 -13.99 -34.92 19.54
CA VAL A 292 -15.03 -34.79 18.53
C VAL A 292 -14.62 -35.68 17.36
N LEU A 293 -15.06 -36.94 17.38
CA LEU A 293 -14.81 -37.88 16.28
C LEU A 293 -15.47 -37.32 15.01
N ASP A 294 -14.65 -37.26 13.96
CA ASP A 294 -15.01 -36.78 12.64
C ASP A 294 -16.31 -37.44 12.14
N ARG A 295 -17.27 -36.59 11.74
CA ARG A 295 -18.52 -36.87 10.99
C ARG A 295 -19.67 -37.48 11.80
N LEU A 296 -20.64 -36.63 12.17
CA LEU A 296 -22.09 -36.86 11.98
C LEU A 296 -23.01 -35.75 12.53
N PHE A 297 -22.47 -34.67 13.11
CA PHE A 297 -23.28 -33.48 13.44
C PHE A 297 -22.73 -32.24 12.74
N GLU A 298 -23.06 -32.11 11.45
CA GLU A 298 -23.33 -30.78 10.86
C GLU A 298 -24.63 -30.23 11.49
N ILE A 299 -24.60 -29.93 12.78
CA ILE A 299 -25.44 -28.86 13.28
C ILE A 299 -24.59 -27.63 13.13
N VAL A 300 -24.89 -26.88 12.06
CA VAL A 300 -24.45 -25.51 11.80
C VAL A 300 -24.71 -24.68 13.06
N THR A 301 -23.77 -24.68 13.98
CA THR A 301 -23.56 -23.53 14.86
C THR A 301 -22.63 -22.63 14.08
N PRO A 302 -23.12 -21.47 13.59
CA PRO A 302 -22.30 -20.61 12.77
C PRO A 302 -21.08 -20.20 13.59
N ARG A 303 -19.88 -20.27 12.99
CA ARG A 303 -18.66 -19.58 13.45
C ARG A 303 -18.85 -18.06 13.34
N ALA A 304 -19.98 -17.53 13.82
CA ALA A 304 -20.43 -16.18 13.56
C ALA A 304 -19.55 -15.11 14.22
N ASP A 305 -18.77 -15.47 15.24
CA ASP A 305 -18.19 -14.48 16.14
C ASP A 305 -16.66 -14.37 16.12
N ARG A 306 -15.92 -15.19 15.34
CA ARG A 306 -14.45 -15.04 15.18
C ARG A 306 -13.96 -15.38 13.77
N CYS A 307 -13.08 -14.52 13.25
CA CYS A 307 -12.42 -14.62 11.95
C CYS A 307 -10.90 -14.49 12.11
N PHE A 308 -10.15 -15.08 11.19
CA PHE A 308 -8.71 -14.84 11.09
C PHE A 308 -8.43 -13.60 10.25
N VAL A 309 -7.47 -12.80 10.72
CA VAL A 309 -7.10 -11.53 10.12
C VAL A 309 -5.57 -11.46 10.03
N GLU A 310 -5.06 -11.18 8.84
CA GLU A 310 -3.65 -10.84 8.64
C GLU A 310 -3.50 -9.32 8.80
N ALA A 311 -2.61 -8.88 9.68
CA ALA A 311 -2.34 -7.47 9.92
C ALA A 311 -0.85 -7.15 9.80
N VAL A 312 -0.49 -6.16 8.98
CA VAL A 312 0.89 -5.67 8.87
C VAL A 312 1.07 -4.47 9.79
N VAL A 313 1.98 -4.56 10.75
CA VAL A 313 2.24 -3.51 11.74
C VAL A 313 2.77 -2.25 11.05
N SER A 314 2.09 -1.12 11.25
CA SER A 314 2.56 0.17 10.76
C SER A 314 3.50 0.84 11.74
N LYS A 315 4.26 1.84 11.26
CA LYS A 315 5.09 2.72 12.10
C LYS A 315 4.33 3.47 13.20
N SER A 316 3.02 3.67 13.05
CA SER A 316 2.20 4.38 14.02
C SER A 316 1.60 3.45 15.07
N ASN A 317 1.94 2.15 15.05
CA ASN A 317 1.43 1.18 16.01
C ASN A 317 2.00 1.45 17.40
N ARG A 318 1.11 1.68 18.37
CA ARG A 318 1.45 2.01 19.76
C ARG A 318 2.20 0.91 20.52
N LEU A 319 2.25 -0.31 19.99
CA LEU A 319 2.93 -1.45 20.61
C LEU A 319 4.30 -1.75 20.00
N ILE A 320 4.79 -0.93 19.06
CA ILE A 320 6.18 -1.04 18.59
C ILE A 320 7.15 -0.91 19.77
N GLY A 321 8.11 -1.82 19.83
CA GLY A 321 9.12 -1.86 20.90
C GLY A 321 8.63 -2.48 22.21
N ARG A 322 7.38 -2.94 22.30
CA ARG A 322 6.84 -3.68 23.46
C ARG A 322 6.64 -5.16 23.13
N SER A 323 6.72 -6.02 24.15
CA SER A 323 6.37 -7.44 24.00
C SER A 323 4.86 -7.64 23.89
N ILE A 324 4.40 -8.75 23.30
CA ILE A 324 2.97 -9.06 23.17
C ILE A 324 2.27 -9.10 24.53
N VAL A 325 2.88 -9.75 25.52
CA VAL A 325 2.35 -9.81 26.89
C VAL A 325 2.54 -8.48 27.62
N GLY A 326 3.74 -7.89 27.58
CA GLY A 326 4.04 -6.64 28.29
C GLY A 326 3.33 -5.41 27.71
N GLY A 327 2.92 -5.48 26.44
CA GLY A 327 2.11 -4.48 25.76
C GLY A 327 0.60 -4.70 25.91
N HIS A 328 0.16 -5.76 26.60
CA HIS A 328 -1.25 -6.12 26.75
C HIS A 328 -2.01 -6.21 25.41
N PHE A 329 -1.37 -6.79 24.39
CA PHE A 329 -1.89 -6.82 23.01
C PHE A 329 -3.33 -7.32 22.93
N ARG A 330 -3.64 -8.41 23.66
CA ARG A 330 -4.98 -9.03 23.68
C ARG A 330 -6.05 -8.12 24.28
N GLN A 331 -5.71 -7.25 25.23
CA GLN A 331 -6.66 -6.32 25.86
C GLN A 331 -6.91 -5.09 24.99
N ILE A 332 -5.87 -4.55 24.36
CA ILE A 332 -5.98 -3.35 23.50
C ILE A 332 -6.75 -3.68 22.23
N TYR A 333 -6.43 -4.82 21.62
CA TYR A 333 -6.94 -5.16 20.31
C TYR A 333 -8.11 -6.14 20.34
N ASP A 334 -8.39 -6.80 21.47
CA ASP A 334 -9.36 -7.91 21.54
C ASP A 334 -9.07 -9.00 20.48
N ALA A 335 -7.78 -9.23 20.25
CA ALA A 335 -7.26 -10.13 19.24
C ALA A 335 -6.19 -11.04 19.84
N VAL A 336 -6.20 -12.30 19.44
CA VAL A 336 -5.20 -13.29 19.86
C VAL A 336 -4.14 -13.40 18.77
N LEU A 337 -2.87 -13.22 19.13
CA LEU A 337 -1.77 -13.46 18.22
C LEU A 337 -1.60 -14.96 18.03
N VAL A 338 -1.89 -15.44 16.83
CA VAL A 338 -1.74 -16.86 16.45
C VAL A 338 -0.31 -17.11 16.00
N ALA A 339 0.25 -16.18 15.22
CA ALA A 339 1.62 -16.29 14.71
C ALA A 339 2.16 -14.95 14.22
N LEU A 340 3.49 -14.83 14.17
CA LEU A 340 4.21 -13.65 13.71
C LEU A 340 5.28 -14.02 12.69
N SER A 341 5.37 -13.25 11.60
CA SER A 341 6.43 -13.33 10.60
C SER A 341 7.15 -12.01 10.48
N ARG A 342 8.49 -12.07 10.39
CA ARG A 342 9.37 -10.91 10.23
C ARG A 342 10.28 -11.11 9.04
N GLY A 343 10.21 -10.19 8.07
CA GLY A 343 11.01 -10.27 6.85
C GLY A 343 10.84 -11.58 6.08
N GLY A 344 9.63 -12.16 6.14
CA GLY A 344 9.28 -13.42 5.48
C GLY A 344 9.67 -14.69 6.23
N ASN A 345 10.23 -14.61 7.44
CA ASN A 345 10.52 -15.77 8.28
C ASN A 345 9.58 -15.81 9.48
N GLN A 346 8.96 -16.96 9.72
CA GLN A 346 8.21 -17.19 10.97
C GLN A 346 9.15 -17.08 12.18
N ILE A 347 8.78 -16.26 13.15
CA ILE A 347 9.52 -16.18 14.42
C ILE A 347 9.08 -17.36 15.29
N LYS A 348 10.02 -18.26 15.59
CA LYS A 348 9.82 -19.41 16.46
C LYS A 348 10.15 -19.06 17.90
N GLY A 349 9.27 -19.38 18.84
CA GLY A 349 9.45 -19.11 20.27
C GLY A 349 8.13 -18.76 20.97
N SER A 350 8.21 -18.41 22.26
CA SER A 350 7.03 -17.99 23.03
C SER A 350 6.49 -16.67 22.49
N LEU A 351 5.34 -16.74 21.80
CA LEU A 351 4.66 -15.60 21.17
C LEU A 351 4.44 -14.43 22.12
N GLY A 352 4.27 -14.71 23.42
CA GLY A 352 4.05 -13.69 24.45
C GLY A 352 5.26 -12.78 24.73
N SER A 353 6.47 -13.29 24.52
CA SER A 353 7.72 -12.55 24.78
C SER A 353 8.24 -11.75 23.58
N ILE A 354 7.64 -11.93 22.40
CA ILE A 354 8.10 -11.31 21.17
C ILE A 354 7.83 -9.80 21.21
N VAL A 355 8.88 -9.02 20.92
CA VAL A 355 8.80 -7.55 20.78
C VAL A 355 8.34 -7.19 19.38
N LEU A 356 7.26 -6.40 19.27
CA LEU A 356 6.69 -5.94 18.00
C LEU A 356 7.62 -4.95 17.29
N GLN A 357 7.78 -5.11 15.99
CA GLN A 357 8.52 -4.21 15.11
C GLN A 357 7.65 -3.73 13.94
N GLU A 358 8.00 -2.57 13.38
CA GLU A 358 7.39 -2.09 12.14
C GLU A 358 7.58 -3.11 11.01
N GLY A 359 6.53 -3.35 10.23
CA GLY A 359 6.57 -4.29 9.11
C GLY A 359 6.43 -5.77 9.51
N ASP A 360 6.26 -6.08 10.80
CA ASP A 360 5.88 -7.43 11.23
C ASP A 360 4.50 -7.78 10.66
N THR A 361 4.37 -9.01 10.14
CA THR A 361 3.10 -9.57 9.68
C THR A 361 2.52 -10.45 10.78
N LEU A 362 1.38 -10.05 11.31
CA LEU A 362 0.67 -10.74 12.39
C LEU A 362 -0.50 -11.55 11.81
N LEU A 363 -0.63 -12.80 12.25
CA LEU A 363 -1.84 -13.58 12.07
C LEU A 363 -2.64 -13.52 13.37
N LEU A 364 -3.82 -12.90 13.30
CA LEU A 364 -4.69 -12.64 14.44
C LEU A 364 -5.98 -13.45 14.33
N GLU A 365 -6.42 -14.03 15.44
CA GLU A 365 -7.79 -14.51 15.59
C GLU A 365 -8.59 -13.47 16.37
N THR A 366 -9.70 -13.01 15.81
CA THR A 366 -10.39 -11.83 16.30
C THR A 366 -11.87 -11.83 15.91
N HIS A 367 -12.70 -11.04 16.61
CA HIS A 367 -14.09 -10.83 16.21
C HIS A 367 -14.21 -10.21 14.80
N PRO A 368 -15.20 -10.56 13.97
CA PRO A 368 -15.40 -9.99 12.62
C PRO A 368 -15.41 -8.47 12.56
N LEU A 369 -15.93 -7.82 13.61
CA LEU A 369 -15.94 -6.36 13.75
C LEU A 369 -14.56 -5.72 13.94
N PHE A 370 -13.52 -6.50 14.28
CA PHE A 370 -12.16 -5.99 14.41
C PHE A 370 -11.61 -5.44 13.10
N TYR A 371 -11.93 -6.10 11.99
CA TYR A 371 -11.61 -5.57 10.67
C TYR A 371 -12.25 -4.20 10.50
N LEU A 372 -13.56 -4.07 10.73
CA LEU A 372 -14.26 -2.79 10.60
C LEU A 372 -13.73 -1.71 11.56
N ARG A 373 -13.26 -2.10 12.75
CA ARG A 373 -12.72 -1.18 13.76
C ARG A 373 -11.30 -0.71 13.46
N ASN A 374 -10.47 -1.57 12.88
CA ASN A 374 -9.03 -1.30 12.74
C ASN A 374 -8.55 -1.17 11.29
N LYS A 375 -9.37 -1.53 10.29
CA LYS A 375 -9.03 -1.35 8.86
C LYS A 375 -8.67 0.10 8.54
N ASP A 376 -9.38 1.03 9.17
CA ASP A 376 -9.19 2.48 9.00
C ASP A 376 -8.19 3.05 10.03
N SER A 377 -7.59 2.21 10.88
CA SER A 377 -6.60 2.67 11.87
C SER A 377 -5.24 2.82 11.22
N ASN A 378 -4.53 3.91 11.54
CA ASN A 378 -3.16 4.10 11.09
C ASN A 378 -2.17 3.14 11.74
N GLU A 379 -2.60 2.26 12.65
CA GLU A 379 -1.75 1.33 13.42
C GLU A 379 -1.38 0.06 12.65
N PHE A 380 -2.05 -0.21 11.53
CA PHE A 380 -1.75 -1.32 10.64
C PHE A 380 -1.74 -0.83 9.19
N PHE A 381 -0.75 -1.22 8.39
CA PHE A 381 -0.65 -0.86 6.98
C PHE A 381 -1.68 -1.61 6.12
N LEU A 382 -2.01 -2.83 6.51
CA LEU A 382 -2.96 -3.68 5.82
C LEU A 382 -3.61 -4.60 6.85
N ILE A 383 -4.93 -4.72 6.77
CA ILE A 383 -5.71 -5.72 7.49
C ILE A 383 -6.48 -6.52 6.44
N SER A 384 -6.24 -7.83 6.38
CA SER A 384 -6.88 -8.74 5.42
C SER A 384 -7.62 -9.84 6.16
N GLN A 385 -8.95 -9.89 6.01
CA GLN A 385 -9.75 -11.01 6.53
C GLN A 385 -9.53 -12.27 5.68
N LEU A 386 -9.27 -13.39 6.35
CA LEU A 386 -9.07 -14.70 5.72
C LEU A 386 -10.37 -15.43 5.37
N GLU A 387 -11.52 -15.00 5.92
CA GLU A 387 -12.85 -15.51 5.56
C GLU A 387 -13.73 -14.35 5.05
N GLU A 388 -14.41 -14.64 3.93
CA GLU A 388 -15.34 -13.82 3.13
C GLU A 388 -15.48 -12.35 3.52
N SER A 389 -14.80 -11.49 2.74
CA SER A 389 -15.08 -10.05 2.67
C SER A 389 -16.59 -9.82 2.62
N ALA A 390 -17.10 -8.98 3.53
CA ALA A 390 -18.45 -8.44 3.49
C ALA A 390 -18.84 -8.13 2.03
N ALA A 391 -19.88 -8.79 1.53
CA ALA A 391 -20.24 -8.76 0.12
C ALA A 391 -20.38 -7.29 -0.36
N PRO A 392 -19.53 -6.83 -1.29
CA PRO A 392 -19.71 -5.53 -1.91
C PRO A 392 -21.10 -5.45 -2.55
N ARG A 393 -21.66 -4.23 -2.64
CA ARG A 393 -22.91 -4.02 -3.37
C ARG A 393 -22.66 -4.08 -4.88
N TYR A 394 -22.49 -5.30 -5.41
CA TYR A 394 -22.24 -5.57 -6.83
C TYR A 394 -23.27 -4.93 -7.76
N SER A 395 -24.47 -4.63 -7.27
CA SER A 395 -25.53 -3.97 -8.05
C SER A 395 -25.13 -2.58 -8.58
N MET A 396 -24.21 -1.86 -7.92
CA MET A 396 -23.77 -0.53 -8.34
C MET A 396 -22.38 -0.50 -9.00
N ALA A 397 -21.69 -1.65 -9.05
CA ALA A 397 -20.35 -1.75 -9.62
C ALA A 397 -20.29 -1.35 -11.10
N ILE A 398 -21.22 -1.87 -11.91
CA ILE A 398 -21.29 -1.56 -13.35
C ILE A 398 -21.59 -0.08 -13.56
N PHE A 399 -22.53 0.47 -12.78
CA PHE A 399 -22.87 1.89 -12.85
C PHE A 399 -21.66 2.78 -12.53
N ALA A 400 -20.93 2.47 -11.46
CA ALA A 400 -19.75 3.25 -11.08
C ALA A 400 -18.64 3.18 -12.15
N MET A 401 -18.44 2.02 -12.80
CA MET A 401 -17.54 1.88 -13.95
C MET A 401 -17.99 2.69 -15.17
N ILE A 402 -19.30 2.76 -15.45
CA ILE A 402 -19.85 3.59 -16.52
C ILE A 402 -19.58 5.07 -16.23
N VAL A 403 -19.76 5.52 -14.97
CA VAL A 403 -19.46 6.91 -14.58
C VAL A 403 -17.97 7.22 -14.73
N LEU A 404 -17.09 6.29 -14.32
CA LEU A 404 -15.64 6.43 -14.54
C LEU A 404 -15.30 6.52 -16.03
N ALA A 405 -15.87 5.64 -16.86
CA ALA A 405 -15.68 5.69 -18.30
C ALA A 405 -16.19 7.01 -18.91
N GLY A 406 -17.36 7.48 -18.48
CA GLY A 406 -17.92 8.78 -18.89
C GLY A 406 -17.04 9.96 -18.47
N MET A 407 -16.45 9.91 -17.28
CA MET A 407 -15.47 10.89 -16.81
C MET A 407 -14.24 10.92 -17.73
N VAL A 408 -13.67 9.77 -18.07
CA VAL A 408 -12.50 9.67 -18.95
C VAL A 408 -12.81 10.16 -20.36
N VAL A 409 -13.94 9.73 -20.93
CA VAL A 409 -14.40 10.14 -22.26
C VAL A 409 -14.64 11.65 -22.32
N SER A 410 -15.31 12.21 -21.30
CA SER A 410 -15.57 13.66 -21.24
C SER A 410 -14.29 14.48 -21.08
N ALA A 411 -13.37 14.07 -20.20
CA ALA A 411 -12.08 14.74 -20.02
C ALA A 411 -11.21 14.68 -21.29
N SER A 412 -11.29 13.60 -22.06
CA SER A 412 -10.45 13.36 -23.25
C SER A 412 -11.01 14.00 -24.52
N LEU A 413 -12.33 13.89 -24.77
CA LEU A 413 -12.94 14.27 -26.05
C LEU A 413 -13.67 15.62 -26.00
N LEU A 414 -14.22 16.01 -24.86
CA LEU A 414 -15.08 17.20 -24.76
C LEU A 414 -14.33 18.46 -24.32
N GLY A 415 -13.02 18.38 -24.05
CA GLY A 415 -12.18 19.51 -23.67
C GLY A 415 -12.58 20.20 -22.35
N THR A 416 -13.47 19.60 -21.56
CA THR A 416 -14.02 20.17 -20.31
C THR A 416 -12.97 20.30 -19.21
N GLY A 417 -11.83 19.61 -19.35
CA GLY A 417 -10.74 19.58 -18.39
C GLY A 417 -11.00 18.62 -17.23
N MET A 418 -9.93 17.96 -16.78
CA MET A 418 -10.03 16.85 -15.81
C MET A 418 -10.73 17.23 -14.51
N PHE A 419 -10.45 18.43 -13.98
CA PHE A 419 -11.07 18.94 -12.76
C PHE A 419 -12.60 18.94 -12.83
N ARG A 420 -13.18 19.46 -13.93
CA ARG A 420 -14.64 19.54 -14.10
C ARG A 420 -15.25 18.15 -14.28
N ALA A 421 -14.62 17.30 -15.10
CA ALA A 421 -15.07 15.93 -15.31
C ALA A 421 -15.08 15.12 -14.00
N ALA A 422 -14.00 15.21 -13.21
CA ALA A 422 -13.89 14.53 -11.93
C ALA A 422 -14.94 15.05 -10.92
N ALA A 423 -15.17 16.37 -10.86
CA ALA A 423 -16.16 16.96 -9.96
C ALA A 423 -17.58 16.46 -10.26
N VAL A 424 -17.97 16.43 -11.54
CA VAL A 424 -19.27 15.89 -11.96
C VAL A 424 -19.37 14.39 -11.64
N ALA A 425 -18.34 13.61 -11.92
CA ALA A 425 -18.32 12.18 -11.61
C ALA A 425 -18.48 11.91 -10.11
N ALA A 426 -17.72 12.61 -9.26
CA ALA A 426 -17.83 12.50 -7.81
C ALA A 426 -19.24 12.90 -7.33
N ALA A 427 -19.82 13.98 -7.84
CA ALA A 427 -21.18 14.40 -7.50
C ALA A 427 -22.21 13.33 -7.88
N VAL A 428 -22.14 12.77 -9.10
CA VAL A 428 -23.03 11.68 -9.54
C VAL A 428 -22.91 10.47 -8.63
N LEU A 429 -21.69 10.03 -8.29
CA LEU A 429 -21.45 8.86 -7.43
C LEU A 429 -21.95 9.07 -5.99
N MET A 430 -21.87 10.30 -5.47
CA MET A 430 -22.41 10.64 -4.16
C MET A 430 -23.94 10.70 -4.17
N ILE A 431 -24.55 11.33 -5.18
CA ILE A 431 -26.02 11.45 -5.32
C ILE A 431 -26.67 10.08 -5.47
N THR A 432 -26.06 9.19 -6.28
CA THR A 432 -26.56 7.82 -6.47
C THR A 432 -26.22 6.87 -5.31
N ARG A 433 -25.56 7.37 -4.26
CA ARG A 433 -25.13 6.60 -3.08
C ARG A 433 -24.23 5.41 -3.42
N CYS A 434 -23.41 5.53 -4.47
CA CYS A 434 -22.29 4.61 -4.70
C CYS A 434 -21.24 4.74 -3.59
N ILE A 435 -21.11 5.95 -3.03
CA ILE A 435 -20.30 6.24 -1.85
C ILE A 435 -21.07 7.16 -0.91
N THR A 436 -20.96 6.91 0.40
CA THR A 436 -21.50 7.82 1.43
C THR A 436 -20.56 9.00 1.66
N VAL A 437 -21.08 10.11 2.20
CA VAL A 437 -20.26 11.30 2.54
C VAL A 437 -19.10 10.93 3.47
N SER A 438 -19.35 10.10 4.48
CA SER A 438 -18.31 9.64 5.41
C SER A 438 -17.23 8.81 4.71
N GLN A 439 -17.61 7.91 3.79
CA GLN A 439 -16.66 7.14 3.00
C GLN A 439 -15.85 8.03 2.03
N ALA A 440 -16.49 9.05 1.45
CA ALA A 440 -15.82 10.02 0.58
C ALA A 440 -14.75 10.82 1.33
N TYR A 441 -15.03 11.27 2.56
CA TYR A 441 -14.00 11.92 3.39
C TYR A 441 -12.86 10.96 3.74
N ARG A 442 -13.17 9.70 4.04
CA ARG A 442 -12.15 8.68 4.36
C ARG A 442 -11.28 8.27 3.18
N SER A 443 -11.81 8.37 1.95
CA SER A 443 -11.05 7.97 0.76
C SER A 443 -9.99 9.00 0.36
N VAL A 444 -10.10 10.25 0.86
CA VAL A 444 -9.14 11.33 0.59
C VAL A 444 -7.90 11.17 1.47
N ASP A 445 -6.76 10.94 0.82
CA ASP A 445 -5.46 10.86 1.48
C ASP A 445 -4.93 12.26 1.82
N MET A 446 -5.17 12.69 3.07
CA MET A 446 -4.73 13.99 3.56
C MET A 446 -3.21 14.11 3.62
N GLN A 447 -2.49 13.01 3.85
CA GLN A 447 -1.02 13.02 3.88
C GLN A 447 -0.47 13.41 2.51
N VAL A 448 -1.00 12.83 1.43
CA VAL A 448 -0.62 13.19 0.05
C VAL A 448 -0.91 14.66 -0.25
N LEU A 449 -2.08 15.17 0.13
CA LEU A 449 -2.46 16.57 -0.12
C LEU A 449 -1.56 17.56 0.66
N LEU A 450 -1.26 17.28 1.93
CA LEU A 450 -0.38 18.11 2.75
C LEU A 450 1.05 18.15 2.22
N VAL A 451 1.57 17.00 1.75
CA VAL A 451 2.89 16.94 1.09
C VAL A 451 2.91 17.82 -0.16
N ILE A 452 1.86 17.77 -0.99
CA ILE A 452 1.78 18.60 -2.20
C ILE A 452 1.81 20.09 -1.82
N ILE A 453 0.99 20.52 -0.85
CA ILE A 453 0.96 21.91 -0.38
C ILE A 453 2.34 22.36 0.09
N ALA A 454 2.98 21.56 0.94
CA ALA A 454 4.29 21.87 1.48
C ALA A 454 5.37 21.97 0.39
N ALA A 455 5.39 21.01 -0.53
CA ALA A 455 6.39 20.96 -1.59
C ALA A 455 6.22 22.11 -2.61
N PHE A 456 5.01 22.62 -2.84
CA PHE A 456 4.80 23.86 -3.61
C PHE A 456 5.49 25.06 -2.97
N GLY A 457 5.29 25.27 -1.66
CA GLY A 457 5.92 26.40 -0.96
C GLY A 457 7.44 26.26 -0.86
N VAL A 458 7.95 25.03 -0.67
CA VAL A 458 9.40 24.74 -0.72
C VAL A 458 9.96 25.02 -2.12
N GLY A 459 9.28 24.57 -3.19
CA GLY A 459 9.67 24.86 -4.56
C GLY A 459 9.71 26.37 -4.85
N ARG A 460 8.72 27.12 -4.35
CA ARG A 460 8.69 28.59 -4.49
C ARG A 460 9.85 29.27 -3.75
N ALA A 461 10.23 28.76 -2.57
CA ALA A 461 11.41 29.24 -1.86
C ALA A 461 12.69 29.01 -2.67
N MET A 462 12.83 27.84 -3.29
CA MET A 462 14.01 27.53 -4.12
C MET A 462 14.12 28.43 -5.36
N GLU A 463 12.99 28.76 -5.98
CA GLU A 463 12.94 29.68 -7.11
C GLU A 463 13.31 31.11 -6.68
N LYS A 464 12.65 31.63 -5.63
CA LYS A 464 12.80 33.01 -5.15
C LYS A 464 14.20 33.31 -4.62
N THR A 465 14.87 32.32 -4.02
CA THR A 465 16.23 32.48 -3.49
C THR A 465 17.33 32.27 -4.54
N GLY A 466 16.99 31.81 -5.75
CA GLY A 466 17.96 31.45 -6.78
C GLY A 466 18.61 30.08 -6.58
N ALA A 467 18.25 29.34 -5.52
CA ALA A 467 18.77 28.00 -5.24
C ALA A 467 18.51 27.01 -6.39
N ALA A 468 17.32 27.08 -7.00
CA ALA A 468 16.98 26.24 -8.14
C ALA A 468 17.87 26.56 -9.36
N GLY A 469 18.13 27.84 -9.63
CA GLY A 469 19.00 28.29 -10.71
C GLY A 469 20.45 27.85 -10.51
N PHE A 470 20.96 27.92 -9.27
CA PHE A 470 22.30 27.42 -8.93
C PHE A 470 22.45 25.93 -9.22
N ILE A 471 21.51 25.09 -8.77
CA ILE A 471 21.55 23.64 -9.05
C ILE A 471 21.44 23.38 -10.55
N ALA A 472 20.54 24.09 -11.24
CA ALA A 472 20.38 23.96 -12.68
C ALA A 472 21.68 24.26 -13.43
N GLN A 473 22.40 25.32 -13.04
CA GLN A 473 23.69 25.68 -13.66
C GLN A 473 24.73 24.58 -13.51
N GLN A 474 24.81 23.95 -12.33
CA GLN A 474 25.72 22.81 -12.11
C GLN A 474 25.35 21.62 -12.99
N MET A 475 24.06 21.29 -13.09
CA MET A 475 23.60 20.17 -13.90
C MET A 475 23.77 20.43 -15.41
N VAL A 476 23.50 21.65 -15.88
CA VAL A 476 23.75 22.04 -17.28
C VAL A 476 25.26 22.01 -17.59
N GLY A 477 26.09 22.51 -16.67
CA GLY A 477 27.55 22.48 -16.80
C GLY A 477 28.11 21.06 -16.89
N LEU A 478 27.67 20.15 -16.01
CA LEU A 478 28.04 18.72 -16.06
C LEU A 478 27.59 18.04 -17.35
N GLY A 479 26.47 18.47 -17.92
CA GLY A 479 25.93 17.95 -19.18
C GLY A 479 26.59 18.54 -20.43
N GLY A 480 27.55 19.46 -20.26
CA GLY A 480 28.19 20.18 -21.36
C GLY A 480 27.23 21.02 -22.19
N GLY A 481 26.10 21.45 -21.61
CA GLY A 481 25.03 22.17 -22.31
C GLY A 481 24.21 21.33 -23.29
N ASN A 482 24.42 20.02 -23.38
CA ASN A 482 23.65 19.15 -24.27
C ASN A 482 22.30 18.78 -23.63
N PRO A 483 21.15 19.18 -24.22
CA PRO A 483 19.83 18.99 -23.62
C PRO A 483 19.48 17.51 -23.36
N TYR A 484 19.95 16.58 -24.20
CA TYR A 484 19.69 15.15 -24.03
C TYR A 484 20.36 14.58 -22.78
N PHE A 485 21.62 14.96 -22.53
CA PHE A 485 22.34 14.54 -21.32
C PHE A 485 21.76 15.19 -20.07
N VAL A 486 21.40 16.48 -20.14
CA VAL A 486 20.77 17.18 -19.00
C VAL A 486 19.41 16.57 -18.66
N LEU A 487 18.59 16.23 -19.65
CA LEU A 487 17.32 15.54 -19.43
C LEU A 487 17.52 14.15 -18.81
N ALA A 488 18.51 13.39 -19.28
CA ALA A 488 18.82 12.08 -18.71
C ALA A 488 19.30 12.20 -17.26
N MET A 489 20.14 13.19 -16.93
CA MET A 489 20.57 13.45 -15.56
C MET A 489 19.42 13.90 -14.66
N LEU A 490 18.52 14.75 -15.18
CA LEU A 490 17.31 15.15 -14.46
C LEU A 490 16.43 13.93 -14.16
N TYR A 491 16.20 13.05 -15.14
CA TYR A 491 15.45 11.82 -14.92
C TYR A 491 16.09 10.98 -13.81
N LEU A 492 17.40 10.73 -13.92
CA LEU A 492 18.12 9.89 -12.96
C LEU A 492 18.05 10.48 -11.55
N THR A 493 18.23 11.81 -11.43
CA THR A 493 18.10 12.54 -10.16
C THR A 493 16.68 12.41 -9.60
N THR A 494 15.66 12.52 -10.47
CA THR A 494 14.25 12.34 -10.09
C THR A 494 14.00 10.93 -9.58
N SER A 495 14.50 9.91 -10.31
CA SER A 495 14.35 8.50 -9.94
C SER A 495 15.03 8.20 -8.59
N ILE A 496 16.23 8.74 -8.34
CA ILE A 496 16.92 8.56 -7.05
C ILE A 496 16.16 9.24 -5.92
N LEU A 497 15.72 10.49 -6.12
CA LEU A 497 15.00 11.23 -5.08
C LEU A 497 13.65 10.59 -4.74
N THR A 498 12.94 10.02 -5.72
CA THR A 498 11.67 9.34 -5.45
C THR A 498 11.82 7.99 -4.74
N GLU A 499 13.01 7.41 -4.70
CA GLU A 499 13.26 6.21 -3.87
C GLU A 499 13.49 6.57 -2.40
N MET A 500 13.91 7.80 -2.12
CA MET A 500 14.21 8.27 -0.77
C MET A 500 13.01 8.98 -0.11
N VAL A 501 12.03 9.39 -0.92
CA VAL A 501 11.00 10.36 -0.56
C VAL A 501 9.71 10.03 -1.30
N THR A 502 8.63 10.77 -1.06
CA THR A 502 7.40 10.66 -1.83
C THR A 502 7.55 11.22 -3.24
N ASN A 503 6.92 10.56 -4.21
CA ASN A 503 6.88 10.94 -5.63
C ASN A 503 6.51 12.41 -5.85
N ASN A 504 5.50 12.90 -5.13
CA ASN A 504 5.01 14.27 -5.27
C ASN A 504 6.02 15.30 -4.80
N ALA A 505 6.70 15.06 -3.68
CA ALA A 505 7.72 15.97 -3.18
C ALA A 505 8.92 16.02 -4.15
N ALA A 506 9.39 14.85 -4.63
CA ALA A 506 10.48 14.79 -5.60
C ALA A 506 10.15 15.60 -6.87
N ALA A 507 8.96 15.42 -7.45
CA ALA A 507 8.53 16.14 -8.64
C ALA A 507 8.47 17.67 -8.43
N LEU A 508 7.89 18.11 -7.32
CA LEU A 508 7.70 19.53 -7.03
C LEU A 508 9.00 20.28 -6.71
N ILE A 509 9.96 19.61 -6.06
CA ILE A 509 11.27 20.18 -5.74
C ILE A 509 12.13 20.31 -6.99
N LEU A 510 12.08 19.33 -7.89
CA LEU A 510 12.85 19.34 -9.13
C LEU A 510 12.24 20.23 -10.21
N TRP A 511 10.95 20.55 -10.12
CA TRP A 511 10.26 21.41 -11.07
C TRP A 511 10.96 22.77 -11.31
N PRO A 512 11.22 23.62 -10.30
CA PRO A 512 11.87 24.91 -10.53
C PRO A 512 13.30 24.77 -11.06
N ILE A 513 13.98 23.66 -10.75
CA ILE A 513 15.31 23.33 -11.27
C ILE A 513 15.22 23.03 -12.76
N ALA A 514 14.26 22.21 -13.18
CA ALA A 514 14.02 21.87 -14.57
C ALA A 514 13.60 23.08 -15.42
N MET A 515 12.76 23.98 -14.87
CA MET A 515 12.43 25.26 -15.51
C MET A 515 13.69 26.11 -15.73
N SER A 516 14.56 26.18 -14.71
CA SER A 516 15.82 26.91 -14.80
C SER A 516 16.79 26.29 -15.81
N MET A 517 16.86 24.96 -15.90
CA MET A 517 17.67 24.26 -16.91
C MET A 517 17.21 24.59 -18.33
N ALA A 518 15.90 24.48 -18.58
CA ALA A 518 15.32 24.77 -19.89
C ALA A 518 15.59 26.23 -20.30
N GLY A 519 15.40 27.18 -19.39
CA GLY A 519 15.71 28.59 -19.64
C GLY A 519 17.19 28.88 -19.88
N GLN A 520 18.11 28.22 -19.17
CA GLN A 520 19.55 28.40 -19.38
C GLN A 520 20.05 27.85 -20.71
N MET A 521 19.40 26.81 -21.23
CA MET A 521 19.74 26.20 -22.53
C MET A 521 18.92 26.79 -23.69
N ASP A 522 17.98 27.70 -23.41
CA ASP A 522 17.02 28.27 -24.37
C ASP A 522 16.23 27.20 -25.15
N VAL A 523 15.75 26.18 -24.43
CA VAL A 523 14.98 25.06 -24.97
C VAL A 523 13.59 24.98 -24.34
N SER A 524 12.68 24.27 -25.01
CA SER A 524 11.39 23.88 -24.51
C SER A 524 11.50 23.16 -23.17
N PHE A 525 10.68 23.59 -22.22
CA PHE A 525 10.57 22.95 -20.91
C PHE A 525 9.77 21.64 -20.93
N VAL A 526 8.93 21.43 -21.94
CA VAL A 526 8.01 20.29 -22.06
C VAL A 526 8.69 18.93 -21.87
N PRO A 527 9.85 18.64 -22.50
CA PRO A 527 10.53 17.36 -22.34
C PRO A 527 11.00 17.13 -20.89
N PHE A 528 11.43 18.18 -20.19
CA PHE A 528 11.82 18.10 -18.78
C PHE A 528 10.62 17.84 -17.86
N ALA A 529 9.46 18.42 -18.18
CA ALA A 529 8.22 18.14 -17.45
C ALA A 529 7.86 16.65 -17.50
N PHE A 530 7.83 16.06 -18.71
CA PHE A 530 7.56 14.63 -18.87
C PHE A 530 8.66 13.74 -18.26
N SER A 531 9.91 14.21 -18.26
CA SER A 531 11.02 13.53 -17.56
C SER A 531 10.76 13.44 -16.06
N ILE A 532 10.31 14.54 -15.43
CA ILE A 532 9.93 14.54 -14.02
C ILE A 532 8.71 13.64 -13.77
N MET A 533 7.66 13.72 -14.60
CA MET A 533 6.46 12.90 -14.45
C MET A 533 6.78 11.41 -14.47
N MET A 534 7.62 10.98 -15.42
CA MET A 534 8.03 9.59 -15.57
C MET A 534 9.04 9.16 -14.49
N GLY A 535 10.00 10.00 -14.17
CA GLY A 535 11.05 9.71 -13.18
C GLY A 535 10.52 9.64 -11.75
N ALA A 536 9.62 10.55 -11.38
CA ALA A 536 9.02 10.59 -10.05
C ALA A 536 7.98 9.49 -9.84
N SER A 537 7.45 8.91 -10.92
CA SER A 537 6.49 7.81 -10.82
C SER A 537 7.16 6.43 -10.78
N ALA A 538 8.43 6.32 -11.22
CA ALA A 538 9.16 5.06 -11.33
C ALA A 538 10.00 4.76 -10.08
N SER A 539 9.34 4.47 -8.94
CA SER A 539 10.00 3.96 -7.73
C SER A 539 9.87 2.44 -7.63
N PHE A 540 10.97 1.74 -7.93
CA PHE A 540 11.05 0.28 -7.90
C PHE A 540 12.09 -0.23 -6.89
N ALA A 541 13.18 0.50 -6.65
CA ALA A 541 14.35 0.01 -5.92
C ALA A 541 14.13 -0.12 -4.40
N THR A 542 13.16 0.58 -3.82
CA THR A 542 12.93 0.58 -2.38
C THR A 542 11.47 0.28 -2.02
N PRO A 543 11.24 -0.39 -0.86
CA PRO A 543 9.89 -0.55 -0.34
C PRO A 543 9.32 0.78 0.16
N ILE A 544 10.16 1.65 0.75
CA ILE A 544 9.74 2.88 1.43
C ILE A 544 9.39 4.01 0.44
N GLY A 545 10.08 4.08 -0.71
CA GLY A 545 9.86 5.14 -1.71
C GLY A 545 8.44 5.17 -2.27
N TYR A 546 7.71 4.04 -2.21
CA TYR A 546 6.34 4.00 -2.70
C TYR A 546 5.40 3.15 -1.85
N GLN A 547 4.21 3.71 -1.56
CA GLN A 547 3.22 3.06 -0.68
C GLN A 547 2.79 1.67 -1.18
N CYS A 548 2.66 1.50 -2.51
CA CYS A 548 2.33 0.19 -3.09
C CYS A 548 3.41 -0.86 -2.83
N ASN A 549 4.69 -0.45 -2.85
CA ASN A 549 5.82 -1.33 -2.56
C ASN A 549 5.82 -1.75 -1.08
N MET A 550 5.52 -0.82 -0.15
CA MET A 550 5.32 -1.14 1.27
C MET A 550 4.16 -2.13 1.48
N MET A 551 3.02 -1.94 0.81
CA MET A 551 1.85 -2.82 0.98
C MET A 551 2.14 -4.27 0.60
N VAL A 552 2.97 -4.50 -0.42
CA VAL A 552 3.33 -5.85 -0.86
C VAL A 552 4.55 -6.42 -0.13
N TYR A 553 5.29 -5.60 0.63
CA TYR A 553 6.51 -5.96 1.34
C TYR A 553 6.26 -7.11 2.34
N GLY A 554 5.29 -6.91 3.24
CA GLY A 554 4.93 -7.88 4.28
C GLY A 554 4.28 -9.16 3.73
N PRO A 555 3.17 -9.08 2.97
CA PRO A 555 2.49 -10.24 2.40
C PRO A 555 3.37 -11.08 1.47
N GLY A 556 4.30 -10.44 0.76
CA GLY A 556 5.29 -11.12 -0.08
C GLY A 556 6.48 -11.70 0.66
N GLY A 557 6.63 -11.42 1.96
CA GLY A 557 7.76 -11.90 2.78
C GLY A 557 9.11 -11.38 2.30
N TYR A 558 9.17 -10.14 1.80
CA TYR A 558 10.38 -9.59 1.21
C TYR A 558 11.36 -9.02 2.26
N ARG A 559 12.62 -8.91 1.84
CA ARG A 559 13.65 -8.11 2.51
C ARG A 559 13.93 -6.88 1.65
N PHE A 560 14.47 -5.83 2.27
CA PHE A 560 14.88 -4.62 1.56
C PHE A 560 15.80 -4.90 0.36
N SER A 561 16.73 -5.85 0.50
CA SER A 561 17.62 -6.28 -0.57
C SER A 561 16.91 -6.87 -1.79
N ASP A 562 15.71 -7.43 -1.62
CA ASP A 562 14.96 -8.04 -2.72
C ASP A 562 14.42 -6.96 -3.66
N PHE A 563 13.99 -5.80 -3.10
CA PHE A 563 13.58 -4.63 -3.88
C PHE A 563 14.77 -4.02 -4.64
N LEU A 564 15.93 -3.89 -4.02
CA LEU A 564 17.12 -3.38 -4.71
C LEU A 564 17.51 -4.26 -5.91
N LYS A 565 17.49 -5.59 -5.73
CA LYS A 565 17.92 -6.56 -6.77
C LYS A 565 17.11 -6.47 -8.05
N ILE A 566 15.79 -6.33 -7.95
CA ILE A 566 14.91 -6.24 -9.13
C ILE A 566 14.62 -4.79 -9.53
N GLY A 567 14.50 -3.89 -8.56
CA GLY A 567 14.13 -2.50 -8.78
C GLY A 567 15.23 -1.65 -9.41
N VAL A 568 16.51 -1.84 -9.03
CA VAL A 568 17.61 -1.09 -9.66
C VAL A 568 17.72 -1.38 -11.16
N PRO A 569 17.71 -2.64 -11.63
CA PRO A 569 17.64 -2.93 -13.07
C PRO A 569 16.42 -2.29 -13.76
N MET A 570 15.26 -2.29 -13.09
CA MET A 570 14.04 -1.69 -13.63
C MET A 570 14.18 -0.17 -13.76
N ASN A 571 14.72 0.53 -12.76
CA ASN A 571 15.00 1.96 -12.81
C ASN A 571 15.97 2.31 -13.95
N ILE A 572 17.04 1.52 -14.13
CA ILE A 572 18.02 1.75 -15.21
C ILE A 572 17.37 1.59 -16.59
N ILE A 573 16.58 0.52 -16.79
CA ILE A 573 15.91 0.30 -18.07
C ILE A 573 14.88 1.39 -18.34
N MET A 574 14.09 1.77 -17.32
CA MET A 574 13.14 2.87 -17.41
C MET A 574 13.83 4.19 -17.76
N TRP A 575 14.96 4.48 -17.12
CA TRP A 575 15.77 5.66 -17.41
C TRP A 575 16.23 5.71 -18.86
N LEU A 576 16.76 4.61 -19.40
CA LEU A 576 17.19 4.53 -20.79
C LEU A 576 16.01 4.68 -21.77
N VAL A 577 14.90 4.00 -21.52
CA VAL A 577 13.71 4.07 -22.38
C VAL A 577 13.10 5.48 -22.33
N ALA A 578 12.89 6.04 -21.15
CA ALA A 578 12.30 7.36 -20.99
C ALA A 578 13.19 8.46 -21.59
N SER A 579 14.49 8.46 -21.26
CA SER A 579 15.44 9.48 -21.77
C SER A 579 15.61 9.45 -23.29
N THR A 580 15.31 8.31 -23.93
CA THR A 580 15.38 8.19 -25.40
C THR A 580 14.05 8.44 -26.10
N LEU A 581 12.91 8.16 -25.47
CA LEU A 581 11.59 8.38 -26.06
C LEU A 581 11.08 9.81 -25.84
N ILE A 582 11.28 10.39 -24.64
CA ILE A 582 10.80 11.73 -24.30
C ILE A 582 11.22 12.79 -25.32
N PRO A 583 12.53 12.98 -25.62
CA PRO A 583 12.95 14.02 -26.57
C PRO A 583 12.53 13.73 -28.02
N ARG A 584 12.16 12.49 -28.35
CA ARG A 584 11.62 12.14 -29.68
C ARG A 584 10.14 12.48 -29.83
N VAL A 585 9.38 12.37 -28.74
CA VAL A 585 7.95 12.71 -28.73
C VAL A 585 7.76 14.20 -28.53
N TRP A 586 8.55 14.81 -27.64
CA TRP A 586 8.58 16.24 -27.36
C TRP A 586 10.01 16.76 -27.58
N PRO A 587 10.28 17.44 -28.70
CA PRO A 587 11.61 17.99 -28.97
C PRO A 587 11.92 19.19 -28.05
N PHE A 588 13.22 19.43 -27.86
CA PHE A 588 13.78 20.59 -27.17
C PHE A 588 13.51 21.88 -27.95
#